data_AF-A0A9W8DF67-F1
#
_entry.id   AF-A0A9W8DF67-F1
#
_cell.length_a   1.000
_cell.length_b   1.000
_cell.length_c   1.000
_cell.angle_alpha   90.00
_cell.angle_beta   90.00
_cell.angle_gamma   90.00
#
_symmetry.space_group_name_H-M   'P 1'
#
loop_
_entity.id
_entity.type
_entity.pdbx_description
1 polymer ?
#
loop_
_entity_poly.entity_id
_entity_poly.type
_entity_poly.pdbx_seq_one_letter_code
_entity_poly.pdbx_strand_id
1 'polypeptide(L)'
;MKFVSISSLCLIGISVSSAYEIYKATAVNCRSGPGTNYEVIKTYTTEDDVSLKCQASGEDIKGNTLWDKTTDGCYISDYYLHTGSNGYVAKKCKCPVPPPSNDDNQDDSSQDNDNDSSSDSKVPGPITDDYPYKNDCDGVDKWNYYKCQCTSFAAWRINERLGVKFHNYYKGPNWGDANTWDDAAKATSVPINSKPVPGCIAQTDAGKYGHVAWVTKVSGSSVTIEEYNWATKEGYGTRTVPKNTFKYIHIKA
;
A
#
# COMPACT_ATOMS: atom_id res chain seq x y z
N MET A 1 63.09 -8.40 -28.92
CA MET A 1 62.06 -8.80 -27.93
C MET A 1 61.09 -7.64 -27.79
N LYS A 2 59.80 -7.89 -28.06
CA LYS A 2 58.73 -6.88 -28.07
C LYS A 2 58.16 -6.77 -26.65
N PHE A 3 58.12 -5.57 -26.09
CA PHE A 3 57.27 -5.27 -24.94
C PHE A 3 56.40 -4.06 -25.31
N VAL A 4 55.17 -4.34 -25.72
CA VAL A 4 54.15 -3.31 -25.92
C VAL A 4 53.45 -3.14 -24.58
N SER A 5 53.65 -1.99 -23.94
CA SER A 5 52.98 -1.60 -22.72
C SER A 5 51.57 -1.11 -23.08
N ILE A 6 50.55 -1.87 -22.72
CA ILE A 6 49.14 -1.47 -22.90
C ILE A 6 48.76 -0.61 -21.70
N SER A 7 48.78 0.71 -21.91
CA SER A 7 48.25 1.68 -20.95
C SER A 7 46.73 1.55 -20.92
N SER A 8 46.20 0.99 -19.84
CA SER A 8 44.77 0.78 -19.62
C SER A 8 44.08 2.14 -19.48
N LEU A 9 43.35 2.56 -20.52
CA LEU A 9 42.40 3.68 -20.42
C LEU A 9 41.24 3.22 -19.53
N CYS A 10 41.19 3.74 -18.30
CA CYS A 10 40.02 3.59 -17.44
C CYS A 10 38.91 4.47 -18.02
N LEU A 11 38.03 3.89 -18.83
CA LEU A 11 36.76 4.51 -19.22
C LEU A 11 35.93 4.68 -17.95
N ILE A 12 35.95 5.88 -17.37
CA ILE A 12 34.99 6.27 -16.34
C ILE A 12 33.64 6.35 -17.07
N GLY A 13 32.77 5.38 -16.81
CA GLY A 13 31.40 5.42 -17.32
C GLY A 13 30.68 6.62 -16.72
N ILE A 14 30.56 7.71 -17.49
CA ILE A 14 29.69 8.83 -17.14
C ILE A 14 28.26 8.29 -17.31
N SER A 15 27.61 8.01 -16.18
CA SER A 15 26.20 7.69 -16.17
C SER A 15 25.45 8.97 -16.50
N VAL A 16 24.98 9.11 -17.74
CA VAL A 16 24.04 10.18 -18.12
C VAL A 16 22.74 9.92 -17.38
N SER A 17 22.53 10.64 -16.27
CA SER A 17 21.22 10.72 -15.62
C SER A 17 20.28 11.47 -16.54
N SER A 18 19.13 10.87 -16.87
CA SER A 18 18.06 11.57 -17.58
C SER A 18 17.53 12.70 -16.70
N ALA A 19 17.79 13.94 -17.11
CA ALA A 19 17.22 15.15 -16.51
C ALA A 19 15.93 15.51 -17.25
N TYR A 20 14.96 16.00 -16.49
CA TYR A 20 13.62 16.35 -16.97
C TYR A 20 13.33 17.82 -16.69
N GLU A 21 12.71 18.50 -17.66
CA GLU A 21 12.38 19.92 -17.58
C GLU A 21 11.00 20.17 -16.94
N ILE A 22 10.86 21.32 -16.28
CA ILE A 22 9.56 21.84 -15.82
C ILE A 22 8.89 22.58 -16.98
N TYR A 23 7.69 22.15 -17.39
CA TYR A 23 7.04 22.70 -18.60
C TYR A 23 5.60 23.21 -18.42
N LYS A 24 4.94 22.92 -17.29
CA LYS A 24 3.55 23.36 -17.01
C LYS A 24 3.43 24.41 -15.90
N ALA A 25 4.55 24.96 -15.43
CA ALA A 25 4.60 26.03 -14.45
C ALA A 25 5.92 26.81 -14.58
N THR A 26 5.96 28.05 -14.10
CA THR A 26 7.20 28.83 -13.99
C THR A 26 8.00 28.48 -12.73
N ALA A 27 7.32 27.94 -11.71
CA ALA A 27 7.92 27.38 -10.51
C ALA A 27 7.04 26.26 -9.93
N VAL A 28 7.66 25.24 -9.31
CA VAL A 28 6.96 24.12 -8.67
C VAL A 28 7.59 23.75 -7.32
N ASN A 29 6.74 23.50 -6.33
CA ASN A 29 7.18 23.08 -5.00
C ASN A 29 7.48 21.58 -4.99
N CYS A 30 8.70 21.25 -4.62
CA CYS A 30 9.16 19.92 -4.30
C CYS A 30 9.00 19.65 -2.80
N ARG A 31 8.28 18.58 -2.46
CA ARG A 31 7.77 18.36 -1.10
C ARG A 31 8.37 17.12 -0.45
N SER A 32 8.30 17.01 0.88
CA SER A 32 8.85 15.85 1.60
C SER A 32 8.13 14.53 1.28
N GLY A 33 6.93 14.59 0.69
CA GLY A 33 6.18 13.44 0.21
C GLY A 33 5.25 13.77 -0.96
N PRO A 34 4.61 12.74 -1.55
CA PRO A 34 3.87 12.83 -2.80
C PRO A 34 2.45 13.38 -2.58
N GLY A 35 2.38 14.63 -2.13
CA GLY A 35 1.14 15.35 -1.87
C GLY A 35 1.38 16.80 -1.45
N THR A 36 0.37 17.65 -1.60
CA THR A 36 0.43 19.08 -1.30
C THR A 36 0.44 19.39 0.19
N ASN A 37 0.02 18.45 1.04
CA ASN A 37 0.05 18.56 2.50
C ASN A 37 1.43 18.29 3.12
N TYR A 38 2.41 17.87 2.31
CA TYR A 38 3.78 17.68 2.76
C TYR A 38 4.56 18.99 2.74
N GLU A 39 5.52 19.12 3.66
CA GLU A 39 6.39 20.29 3.76
C GLU A 39 7.12 20.56 2.44
N VAL A 40 7.26 21.83 2.08
CA VAL A 40 8.04 22.24 0.92
C VAL A 40 9.51 22.19 1.30
N ILE A 41 10.27 21.33 0.64
CA ILE A 41 11.71 21.15 0.86
C ILE A 41 12.50 22.05 -0.09
N LYS A 42 12.02 22.22 -1.31
CA LYS A 42 12.67 23.01 -2.36
C LYS A 42 11.63 23.52 -3.35
N THR A 43 11.95 24.59 -4.08
CA THR A 43 11.16 25.03 -5.25
C THR A 43 12.07 24.99 -6.47
N TYR A 44 11.61 24.37 -7.55
CA TYR A 44 12.29 24.37 -8.85
C TYR A 44 11.62 25.37 -9.78
N THR A 45 12.39 25.92 -10.71
CA THR A 45 11.98 26.83 -11.78
C THR A 45 12.19 26.17 -13.15
N THR A 46 11.79 26.85 -14.22
CA THR A 46 12.02 26.38 -15.61
C THR A 46 13.49 26.35 -16.02
N GLU A 47 14.39 26.96 -15.25
CA GLU A 47 15.85 26.94 -15.50
C GLU A 47 16.55 25.76 -14.81
N ASP A 48 15.83 25.01 -13.96
CA ASP A 48 16.39 23.88 -13.21
C ASP A 48 16.21 22.54 -13.94
N ASP A 49 17.27 21.74 -13.96
CA ASP A 49 17.24 20.35 -14.42
C ASP A 49 16.84 19.41 -13.27
N VAL A 50 15.78 18.61 -13.46
CA VAL A 50 15.27 17.70 -12.43
C VAL A 50 15.68 16.26 -12.73
N SER A 51 16.55 15.69 -11.90
CA SER A 51 16.94 14.27 -11.98
C SER A 51 16.07 13.41 -11.08
N LEU A 52 15.60 12.27 -11.61
CA LEU A 52 14.69 11.38 -10.88
C LEU A 52 15.45 10.23 -10.20
N LYS A 53 15.11 10.00 -8.93
CA LYS A 53 15.55 8.83 -8.17
C LYS A 53 14.57 7.67 -8.30
N CYS A 54 13.27 7.98 -8.27
CA CYS A 54 12.18 7.02 -8.35
C CYS A 54 10.83 7.73 -8.48
N GLN A 55 9.76 6.97 -8.71
CA GLN A 55 8.39 7.47 -8.82
C GLN A 55 7.43 6.84 -7.81
N ALA A 56 6.49 7.60 -7.29
CA ALA A 56 5.50 7.19 -6.31
C ALA A 56 4.08 7.55 -6.77
N SER A 57 3.08 6.83 -6.27
CA SER A 57 1.70 7.32 -6.34
C SER A 57 1.46 8.30 -5.18
N GLY A 58 0.64 9.32 -5.42
CA GLY A 58 0.35 10.37 -4.46
C GLY A 58 -1.01 11.02 -4.69
N GLU A 59 -1.17 12.21 -4.12
CA GLU A 59 -2.35 13.05 -4.33
C GLU A 59 -2.59 13.29 -5.83
N ASP A 60 -3.86 13.27 -6.25
CA ASP A 60 -4.22 13.58 -7.63
C ASP A 60 -4.03 15.09 -7.89
N ILE A 61 -3.10 15.41 -8.77
CA ILE A 61 -2.90 16.77 -9.26
C ILE A 61 -3.40 16.82 -10.70
N LYS A 62 -4.60 17.39 -10.87
CA LYS A 62 -5.23 17.62 -12.19
C LYS A 62 -5.32 16.33 -13.03
N GLY A 63 -5.69 15.21 -12.41
CA GLY A 63 -5.82 13.90 -13.06
C GLY A 63 -4.52 13.10 -13.16
N ASN A 64 -3.42 13.56 -12.55
CA ASN A 64 -2.15 12.83 -12.48
C ASN A 64 -1.84 12.46 -11.02
N THR A 65 -1.74 11.16 -10.74
CA THR A 65 -1.44 10.61 -9.41
C THR A 65 0.02 10.20 -9.26
N LEU A 66 0.86 10.43 -10.26
CA LEU A 66 2.28 10.10 -10.27
C LEU A 66 3.09 11.27 -9.70
N TRP A 67 4.04 10.93 -8.84
CA TRP A 67 4.93 11.86 -8.17
C TRP A 67 6.37 11.38 -8.30
N ASP A 68 7.22 12.28 -8.76
CA ASP A 68 8.62 12.09 -9.06
C ASP A 68 9.48 12.46 -7.85
N LYS A 69 10.14 11.46 -7.25
CA LYS A 69 11.17 11.72 -6.25
C LYS A 69 12.45 12.14 -6.95
N THR A 70 12.88 13.36 -6.70
CA THR A 70 14.10 13.91 -7.27
C THR A 70 15.34 13.37 -6.52
N THR A 71 16.52 13.55 -7.11
CA THR A 71 17.79 13.28 -6.43
C THR A 71 18.03 14.17 -5.22
N ASP A 72 17.37 15.33 -5.16
CA ASP A 72 17.37 16.24 -3.99
C ASP A 72 16.49 15.72 -2.84
N GLY A 73 15.87 14.54 -2.98
CA GLY A 73 15.21 13.83 -1.90
C GLY A 73 13.75 14.21 -1.67
N CYS A 74 13.18 15.10 -2.47
CA CYS A 74 11.80 15.57 -2.39
C CYS A 74 10.97 15.13 -3.60
N TYR A 75 9.65 15.36 -3.59
CA TYR A 75 8.67 14.88 -4.57
C TYR A 75 8.02 16.03 -5.33
N ILE A 76 7.92 15.91 -6.64
CA ILE A 76 7.16 16.80 -7.54
C ILE A 76 6.07 15.98 -8.21
N SER A 77 4.88 16.53 -8.45
CA SER A 77 3.90 15.82 -9.28
C SER A 77 4.40 15.73 -10.72
N ASP A 78 4.34 14.53 -11.29
CA ASP A 78 4.71 14.22 -12.68
C ASP A 78 3.92 15.07 -13.68
N TYR A 79 2.76 15.60 -13.28
CA TYR A 79 2.00 16.58 -14.06
C TYR A 79 2.87 17.75 -14.56
N TYR A 80 3.85 18.19 -13.77
CA TYR A 80 4.69 19.36 -14.04
C TYR A 80 6.00 19.05 -14.78
N LEU A 81 6.40 17.78 -14.86
CA LEU A 81 7.66 17.33 -15.46
C LEU A 81 7.41 16.75 -16.86
N HIS A 82 8.28 17.09 -17.82
CA HIS A 82 8.17 16.55 -19.17
C HIS A 82 8.80 15.15 -19.24
N THR A 83 8.13 14.14 -18.67
CA THR A 83 8.62 12.75 -18.62
C THR A 83 8.35 11.95 -19.89
N GLY A 84 7.49 12.46 -20.79
CA GLY A 84 7.17 11.85 -22.09
C GLY A 84 6.26 10.62 -22.02
N SER A 85 5.68 10.32 -20.86
CA SER A 85 4.80 9.16 -20.62
C SER A 85 3.74 9.50 -19.58
N ASN A 86 2.54 8.88 -19.69
CA ASN A 86 1.51 8.92 -18.65
C ASN A 86 1.70 7.79 -17.60
N GLY A 87 2.86 7.11 -17.64
CA GLY A 87 3.20 5.99 -16.78
C GLY A 87 4.61 6.12 -16.22
N TYR A 88 5.02 5.14 -15.42
CA TYR A 88 6.31 5.17 -14.73
C TYR A 88 7.48 5.18 -15.74
N VAL A 89 8.31 6.22 -15.68
CA VAL A 89 9.58 6.35 -16.41
C VAL A 89 10.80 6.02 -15.54
N ALA A 90 10.61 5.96 -14.21
CA ALA A 90 11.61 5.57 -13.24
C ALA A 90 11.12 4.41 -12.36
N LYS A 91 12.06 3.71 -11.70
CA LYS A 91 11.74 2.68 -10.70
C LYS A 91 10.81 3.25 -9.63
N LYS A 92 9.98 2.42 -9.01
CA LYS A 92 9.06 2.88 -7.95
C LYS A 92 9.83 3.23 -6.67
N CYS A 93 9.43 4.29 -5.99
CA CYS A 93 10.01 4.68 -4.72
C CYS A 93 9.66 3.70 -3.62
N LYS A 94 10.59 3.53 -2.68
CA LYS A 94 10.26 3.03 -1.34
C LYS A 94 9.36 4.06 -0.66
N CYS A 95 8.39 3.62 0.14
CA CYS A 95 7.33 4.48 0.68
C CYS A 95 7.92 5.72 1.38
N PRO A 96 7.49 6.93 0.98
CA PRO A 96 7.77 8.13 1.75
C PRO A 96 7.13 8.04 3.13
N VAL A 97 7.84 8.56 4.13
CA VAL A 97 7.34 8.69 5.51
C VAL A 97 6.08 9.55 5.48
N PRO A 98 4.99 9.18 6.18
CA PRO A 98 3.81 10.03 6.32
C PRO A 98 4.20 11.43 6.82
N PRO A 99 3.42 12.49 6.54
CA PRO A 99 3.69 13.81 7.11
C PRO A 99 3.73 13.65 8.64
N PRO A 100 4.66 14.31 9.34
CA PRO A 100 4.73 14.22 10.79
C PRO A 100 3.36 14.60 11.36
N SER A 101 2.71 13.63 12.01
CA SER A 101 1.73 13.91 13.04
C SER A 101 2.50 14.53 14.19
N ASN A 102 2.07 15.68 14.69
CA ASN A 102 2.59 16.26 15.92
C ASN A 102 2.27 15.31 17.09
N ASP A 103 3.10 14.30 17.26
CA ASP A 103 3.15 13.43 18.42
C ASP A 103 4.63 13.17 18.69
N ASP A 104 5.20 14.05 19.50
CA ASP A 104 6.53 13.87 20.08
C ASP A 104 6.50 12.62 20.98
N ASN A 105 7.11 11.52 20.52
CA ASN A 105 7.92 10.69 21.42
C ASN A 105 8.85 9.75 20.65
N GLN A 106 10.12 10.08 20.81
CA GLN A 106 11.29 9.42 20.30
C GLN A 106 11.63 8.20 21.17
N ASP A 107 11.80 7.04 20.56
CA ASP A 107 12.76 6.05 21.04
C ASP A 107 13.42 5.34 19.84
N ASP A 108 14.74 5.42 19.85
CA ASP A 108 15.70 4.95 18.86
C ASP A 108 16.40 3.73 19.44
N SER A 109 16.22 2.57 18.80
CA SER A 109 17.25 1.53 18.85
C SER A 109 17.20 0.67 17.59
N SER A 110 18.19 0.91 16.74
CA SER A 110 18.53 0.08 15.59
C SER A 110 19.33 -1.15 16.01
N GLN A 111 19.09 -2.30 15.38
CA GLN A 111 20.15 -3.15 14.82
C GLN A 111 19.56 -4.28 13.95
N ASP A 112 19.93 -4.22 12.68
CA ASP A 112 19.58 -5.13 11.58
C ASP A 112 20.22 -6.52 11.71
N ASN A 113 19.58 -7.56 11.15
CA ASN A 113 20.20 -8.57 10.29
C ASN A 113 19.16 -9.44 9.56
N ASP A 114 19.43 -9.63 8.25
CA ASP A 114 19.04 -10.72 7.35
C ASP A 114 17.64 -10.78 6.70
N ASN A 115 17.63 -10.30 5.45
CA ASN A 115 17.24 -11.05 4.25
C ASN A 115 15.84 -11.71 4.24
N ASP A 116 14.79 -10.93 3.95
CA ASP A 116 13.55 -11.49 3.42
C ASP A 116 12.85 -10.54 2.44
N SER A 117 12.25 -11.15 1.43
CA SER A 117 11.59 -10.63 0.26
C SER A 117 10.51 -9.59 0.61
N SER A 118 10.85 -8.30 0.48
CA SER A 118 10.01 -7.14 0.79
C SER A 118 8.70 -7.09 -0.02
N SER A 119 7.63 -7.65 0.54
CA SER A 119 6.25 -7.60 0.03
C SER A 119 5.31 -6.79 0.95
N ASP A 120 5.75 -5.66 1.51
CA ASP A 120 5.11 -5.09 2.72
C ASP A 120 4.85 -3.57 2.75
N SER A 121 4.42 -2.94 1.65
CA SER A 121 4.16 -1.48 1.72
C SER A 121 2.96 -0.93 0.93
N LYS A 122 1.86 -1.68 0.80
CA LYS A 122 0.57 -1.15 0.29
C LYS A 122 -0.64 -1.63 1.10
N VAL A 123 -0.52 -1.61 2.41
CA VAL A 123 -1.62 -1.96 3.32
C VAL A 123 -2.23 -0.65 3.84
N PRO A 124 -3.55 -0.45 3.75
CA PRO A 124 -4.60 -1.40 3.34
C PRO A 124 -4.86 -1.46 1.82
N GLY A 125 -4.24 -0.59 1.03
CA GLY A 125 -4.45 -0.49 -0.42
C GLY A 125 -5.58 0.47 -0.81
N PRO A 126 -5.81 0.71 -2.12
CA PRO A 126 -6.88 1.58 -2.60
C PRO A 126 -8.25 1.00 -2.25
N ILE A 127 -9.16 1.90 -1.87
CA ILE A 127 -10.57 1.62 -1.61
C ILE A 127 -11.30 1.60 -2.95
N THR A 128 -11.55 0.42 -3.49
CA THR A 128 -12.17 0.24 -4.81
C THR A 128 -12.64 -1.18 -4.98
N ASP A 129 -13.63 -1.41 -5.84
CA ASP A 129 -14.06 -2.77 -6.18
C ASP A 129 -13.17 -3.37 -7.29
N ASP A 130 -11.97 -3.77 -6.89
CA ASP A 130 -11.00 -4.52 -7.69
C ASP A 130 -11.05 -6.03 -7.42
N TYR A 131 -12.13 -6.51 -6.79
CA TYR A 131 -12.33 -7.92 -6.49
C TYR A 131 -12.54 -8.73 -7.78
N PRO A 132 -11.73 -9.79 -8.04
CA PRO A 132 -11.74 -10.49 -9.32
C PRO A 132 -13.05 -11.23 -9.63
N TYR A 133 -13.84 -11.57 -8.61
CA TYR A 133 -15.09 -12.32 -8.77
C TYR A 133 -16.34 -11.44 -8.63
N LYS A 134 -16.22 -10.10 -8.71
CA LYS A 134 -17.36 -9.18 -8.52
C LYS A 134 -18.57 -9.39 -9.44
N ASN A 135 -18.38 -10.08 -10.57
CA ASN A 135 -19.42 -10.42 -11.54
C ASN A 135 -19.59 -11.94 -11.74
N ASP A 136 -18.97 -12.76 -10.88
CA ASP A 136 -19.00 -14.23 -10.94
C ASP A 136 -19.14 -14.78 -9.52
N CYS A 137 -20.38 -14.86 -9.05
CA CYS A 137 -20.69 -15.26 -7.67
C CYS A 137 -20.96 -16.75 -7.51
N ASP A 138 -20.87 -17.53 -8.59
CA ASP A 138 -21.16 -18.95 -8.57
C ASP A 138 -19.98 -19.78 -8.05
N GLY A 139 -20.27 -20.62 -7.07
CA GLY A 139 -19.33 -21.60 -6.52
C GLY A 139 -18.29 -21.01 -5.57
N VAL A 140 -17.15 -21.71 -5.49
CA VAL A 140 -16.08 -21.47 -4.52
C VAL A 140 -14.86 -20.89 -5.24
N ASP A 141 -14.18 -19.95 -4.61
CA ASP A 141 -12.94 -19.35 -5.10
C ASP A 141 -11.71 -20.24 -4.87
N LYS A 142 -10.54 -19.77 -5.30
CA LYS A 142 -9.26 -20.49 -5.11
C LYS A 142 -8.78 -20.57 -3.65
N TRP A 143 -9.39 -19.82 -2.73
CA TRP A 143 -9.09 -19.82 -1.30
C TRP A 143 -10.06 -20.68 -0.48
N ASN A 144 -10.95 -21.41 -1.14
CA ASN A 144 -11.99 -22.26 -0.56
C ASN A 144 -13.10 -21.50 0.18
N TYR A 145 -13.45 -20.31 -0.29
CA TYR A 145 -14.63 -19.54 0.17
C TYR A 145 -15.65 -19.34 -0.97
N TYR A 146 -16.93 -19.23 -0.63
CA TYR A 146 -17.97 -18.91 -1.61
C TYR A 146 -17.75 -17.50 -2.16
N LYS A 147 -17.74 -17.37 -3.50
CA LYS A 147 -17.48 -16.09 -4.17
C LYS A 147 -18.54 -15.05 -3.80
N CYS A 148 -18.15 -13.78 -3.86
CA CYS A 148 -18.99 -12.62 -3.52
C CYS A 148 -19.46 -12.59 -2.05
N GLN A 149 -18.94 -13.46 -1.18
CA GLN A 149 -19.18 -13.41 0.26
C GLN A 149 -18.09 -12.59 0.96
N CYS A 150 -18.38 -12.15 2.18
CA CYS A 150 -17.46 -11.37 3.00
C CYS A 150 -16.12 -12.09 3.26
N THR A 151 -16.16 -13.39 3.54
CA THR A 151 -14.98 -14.24 3.79
C THR A 151 -14.09 -14.36 2.57
N SER A 152 -14.68 -14.56 1.39
CA SER A 152 -13.98 -14.64 0.10
C SER A 152 -13.28 -13.32 -0.26
N PHE A 153 -13.98 -12.19 -0.13
CA PHE A 153 -13.39 -10.87 -0.36
C PHE A 153 -12.27 -10.55 0.65
N ALA A 154 -12.48 -10.84 1.93
CA ALA A 154 -11.46 -10.64 2.96
C ALA A 154 -10.22 -11.52 2.71
N ALA A 155 -10.41 -12.80 2.35
CA ALA A 155 -9.32 -13.70 1.97
C ALA A 155 -8.54 -13.15 0.77
N TRP A 156 -9.23 -12.64 -0.26
CA TRP A 156 -8.57 -12.01 -1.38
C TRP A 156 -7.75 -10.77 -0.97
N ARG A 157 -8.31 -9.84 -0.18
CA ARG A 157 -7.58 -8.66 0.31
C ARG A 157 -6.34 -9.05 1.09
N ILE A 158 -6.43 -10.06 1.98
CA ILE A 158 -5.27 -10.60 2.71
C ILE A 158 -4.18 -11.06 1.74
N ASN A 159 -4.52 -11.88 0.75
CA ASN A 159 -3.53 -12.41 -0.19
C ASN A 159 -2.92 -11.32 -1.05
N GLU A 160 -3.76 -10.43 -1.59
CA GLU A 160 -3.35 -9.37 -2.52
C GLU A 160 -2.55 -8.26 -1.83
N ARG A 161 -2.91 -7.88 -0.60
CA ARG A 161 -2.33 -6.74 0.10
C ARG A 161 -1.20 -7.12 1.03
N LEU A 162 -1.25 -8.31 1.66
CA LEU A 162 -0.25 -8.77 2.62
C LEU A 162 0.75 -9.77 2.04
N GLY A 163 0.50 -10.28 0.83
CA GLY A 163 1.31 -11.33 0.21
C GLY A 163 1.25 -12.68 0.96
N VAL A 164 0.23 -12.86 1.81
CA VAL A 164 0.07 -14.08 2.63
C VAL A 164 -0.70 -15.11 1.83
N LYS A 165 -0.29 -16.39 1.89
CA LYS A 165 -1.03 -17.52 1.32
C LYS A 165 -2.21 -17.91 2.22
N PHE A 166 -3.13 -16.97 2.43
CA PHE A 166 -4.30 -17.19 3.27
C PHE A 166 -5.38 -17.95 2.51
N HIS A 167 -5.98 -18.94 3.14
CA HIS A 167 -7.08 -19.74 2.60
C HIS A 167 -7.90 -20.31 3.75
N ASN A 168 -9.01 -20.99 3.47
CA ASN A 168 -9.92 -21.53 4.49
C ASN A 168 -9.32 -22.59 5.43
N TYR A 169 -8.05 -22.97 5.23
CA TYR A 169 -7.29 -23.88 6.09
C TYR A 169 -5.96 -23.26 6.52
N TYR A 170 -5.90 -21.93 6.59
CA TYR A 170 -4.66 -21.20 6.89
C TYR A 170 -4.11 -21.63 8.26
N LYS A 171 -2.84 -22.04 8.26
CA LYS A 171 -2.13 -22.62 9.42
C LYS A 171 -2.76 -23.91 9.99
N GLY A 172 -3.58 -24.62 9.22
CA GLY A 172 -4.08 -25.97 9.56
C GLY A 172 -5.60 -26.08 9.75
N PRO A 173 -6.22 -25.43 10.75
CA PRO A 173 -7.63 -25.58 11.03
C PRO A 173 -8.51 -24.89 9.98
N ASN A 174 -9.77 -25.34 9.89
CA ASN A 174 -10.76 -24.70 9.04
C ASN A 174 -11.19 -23.35 9.65
N TRP A 175 -11.03 -22.25 8.90
CA TRP A 175 -11.42 -20.89 9.32
C TRP A 175 -12.92 -20.65 9.19
N GLY A 176 -13.59 -21.34 8.27
CA GLY A 176 -15.04 -21.42 8.15
C GLY A 176 -15.75 -20.10 7.84
N ASP A 177 -16.99 -20.00 8.32
CA ASP A 177 -17.80 -18.80 8.22
C ASP A 177 -17.21 -17.65 9.05
N ALA A 178 -17.65 -16.42 8.80
CA ALA A 178 -17.05 -15.24 9.43
C ALA A 178 -17.11 -15.25 10.97
N ASN A 179 -18.13 -15.87 11.58
CA ASN A 179 -18.25 -16.06 13.02
C ASN A 179 -17.30 -17.10 13.62
N THR A 180 -16.54 -17.86 12.81
CA THR A 180 -15.53 -18.81 13.29
C THR A 180 -14.10 -18.32 13.08
N TRP A 181 -13.91 -17.17 12.42
CA TRP A 181 -12.58 -16.63 12.14
C TRP A 181 -11.83 -16.21 13.40
N ASP A 182 -12.52 -15.75 14.45
CA ASP A 182 -11.86 -15.39 15.71
C ASP A 182 -11.35 -16.61 16.47
N ASP A 183 -12.11 -17.71 16.47
CA ASP A 183 -11.70 -18.98 17.05
C ASP A 183 -10.56 -19.63 16.28
N ALA A 184 -10.59 -19.58 14.94
CA ALA A 184 -9.48 -20.02 14.10
C ALA A 184 -8.22 -19.17 14.30
N ALA A 185 -8.36 -17.85 14.45
CA ALA A 185 -7.25 -16.97 14.77
C ALA A 185 -6.60 -17.33 16.12
N LYS A 186 -7.41 -17.55 17.17
CA LYS A 186 -6.94 -18.01 18.48
C LYS A 186 -6.23 -19.36 18.38
N ALA A 187 -6.83 -20.34 17.70
CA ALA A 187 -6.28 -21.68 17.54
C ALA A 187 -4.94 -21.71 16.79
N THR A 188 -4.71 -20.74 15.91
CA THR A 188 -3.50 -20.62 15.09
C THR A 188 -2.51 -19.57 15.61
N SER A 189 -2.75 -19.04 16.81
CA SER A 189 -1.94 -17.98 17.43
C SER A 189 -1.79 -16.73 16.55
N VAL A 190 -2.79 -16.44 15.70
CA VAL A 190 -2.89 -15.15 15.00
C VAL A 190 -3.45 -14.13 16.00
N PRO A 191 -2.80 -12.97 16.19
CA PRO A 191 -3.26 -11.99 17.16
C PRO A 191 -4.68 -11.51 16.85
N ILE A 192 -5.52 -11.50 17.89
CA ILE A 192 -6.87 -10.93 17.84
C ILE A 192 -7.11 -10.06 19.07
N ASN A 193 -7.58 -8.83 18.86
CA ASN A 193 -7.81 -7.87 19.95
C ASN A 193 -8.82 -6.77 19.54
N SER A 194 -8.96 -5.74 20.37
CA SER A 194 -9.85 -4.59 20.14
C SER A 194 -9.16 -3.37 19.50
N LYS A 195 -7.91 -3.54 19.03
CA LYS A 195 -7.10 -2.47 18.44
C LYS A 195 -7.10 -2.60 16.91
N PRO A 196 -7.89 -1.80 16.18
CA PRO A 196 -7.86 -1.82 14.72
C PRO A 196 -6.55 -1.24 14.21
N VAL A 197 -6.05 -1.83 13.12
CA VAL A 197 -4.95 -1.29 12.31
C VAL A 197 -5.39 -1.38 10.85
N PRO A 198 -5.13 -0.36 10.01
CA PRO A 198 -5.36 -0.50 8.57
C PRO A 198 -4.69 -1.77 8.03
N GLY A 199 -5.47 -2.64 7.39
CA GLY A 199 -5.03 -3.95 6.91
C GLY A 199 -5.34 -5.15 7.80
N CYS A 200 -5.85 -4.93 9.00
CA CYS A 200 -6.39 -6.03 9.79
C CYS A 200 -7.81 -6.39 9.32
N ILE A 201 -8.31 -7.54 9.78
CA ILE A 201 -9.69 -7.96 9.53
C ILE A 201 -10.56 -7.54 10.71
N ALA A 202 -11.57 -6.72 10.43
CA ALA A 202 -12.68 -6.49 11.36
C ALA A 202 -13.60 -7.72 11.33
N GLN A 203 -13.88 -8.31 12.47
CA GLN A 203 -14.66 -9.54 12.61
C GLN A 203 -15.75 -9.39 13.69
N THR A 204 -16.90 -10.01 13.46
CA THR A 204 -17.98 -10.15 14.44
C THR A 204 -18.70 -11.48 14.30
N ASP A 205 -19.16 -12.01 15.44
CA ASP A 205 -19.97 -13.23 15.51
C ASP A 205 -21.48 -12.93 15.31
N ALA A 206 -21.85 -11.65 15.19
CA ALA A 206 -23.22 -11.22 15.06
C ALA A 206 -23.86 -11.73 13.75
N GLY A 207 -25.02 -12.38 13.88
CA GLY A 207 -25.74 -13.00 12.76
C GLY A 207 -25.41 -14.48 12.57
N LYS A 208 -26.14 -15.16 11.68
CA LYS A 208 -26.04 -16.63 11.51
C LYS A 208 -24.64 -17.09 11.10
N TYR A 209 -23.95 -16.30 10.28
CA TYR A 209 -22.63 -16.62 9.72
C TYR A 209 -21.54 -15.65 10.20
N GLY A 210 -21.88 -14.68 11.07
CA GLY A 210 -20.99 -13.56 11.41
C GLY A 210 -20.74 -12.61 10.25
N HIS A 211 -19.73 -11.75 10.40
CA HIS A 211 -19.23 -10.90 9.31
C HIS A 211 -17.74 -10.57 9.46
N VAL A 212 -17.04 -10.51 8.33
CA VAL A 212 -15.64 -10.06 8.25
C VAL A 212 -15.49 -8.97 7.20
N ALA A 213 -14.60 -8.01 7.47
CA ALA A 213 -14.33 -6.89 6.59
C ALA A 213 -12.87 -6.45 6.66
N TRP A 214 -12.37 -5.85 5.59
CA TRP A 214 -11.00 -5.33 5.50
C TRP A 214 -10.95 -3.91 6.06
N VAL A 215 -10.09 -3.63 7.05
CA VAL A 215 -9.98 -2.28 7.64
C VAL A 215 -9.12 -1.39 6.75
N THR A 216 -9.68 -0.29 6.27
CA THR A 216 -8.98 0.66 5.37
C THR A 216 -8.53 1.95 6.04
N LYS A 217 -9.16 2.31 7.16
CA LYS A 217 -8.76 3.51 7.92
C LYS A 217 -9.19 3.36 9.37
N VAL A 218 -8.37 3.90 10.27
CA VAL A 218 -8.72 4.12 11.68
C VAL A 218 -8.67 5.61 11.93
N SER A 219 -9.73 6.17 12.53
CA SER A 219 -9.83 7.59 12.83
C SER A 219 -10.49 7.78 14.19
N GLY A 220 -9.68 8.03 15.22
CA GLY A 220 -10.15 8.19 16.60
C GLY A 220 -10.90 6.96 17.14
N SER A 221 -12.21 7.10 17.35
CA SER A 221 -13.10 6.04 17.83
C SER A 221 -13.78 5.25 16.71
N SER A 222 -13.43 5.48 15.45
CA SER A 222 -14.09 4.90 14.28
C SER A 222 -13.14 4.14 13.37
N VAL A 223 -13.67 3.19 12.62
CA VAL A 223 -12.99 2.43 11.56
C VAL A 223 -13.75 2.53 10.26
N THR A 224 -13.05 2.72 9.15
CA THR A 224 -13.58 2.56 7.80
C THR A 224 -13.21 1.16 7.30
N ILE A 225 -14.18 0.47 6.73
CA ILE A 225 -14.04 -0.90 6.25
C ILE A 225 -14.47 -1.03 4.79
N GLU A 226 -13.86 -1.98 4.09
CA GLU A 226 -14.34 -2.56 2.83
C GLU A 226 -14.94 -3.94 3.10
N GLU A 227 -16.11 -4.20 2.54
CA GLU A 227 -16.86 -5.42 2.78
C GLU A 227 -17.61 -5.87 1.54
N TYR A 228 -18.02 -7.13 1.54
CA TYR A 228 -18.87 -7.71 0.50
C TYR A 228 -20.08 -8.37 1.13
N ASN A 229 -21.21 -8.36 0.44
CA ASN A 229 -22.46 -9.00 0.85
C ASN A 229 -22.99 -8.58 2.23
N TRP A 230 -22.81 -7.31 2.61
CA TRP A 230 -23.37 -6.74 3.83
C TRP A 230 -24.63 -5.92 3.56
N ALA A 231 -24.48 -4.74 2.94
CA ALA A 231 -25.59 -3.85 2.61
C ALA A 231 -26.22 -4.16 1.23
N THR A 232 -25.42 -4.73 0.33
CA THR A 232 -25.83 -5.10 -1.02
C THR A 232 -25.56 -6.58 -1.21
N LYS A 233 -26.58 -7.34 -1.61
CA LYS A 233 -26.44 -8.77 -1.88
C LYS A 233 -25.33 -8.98 -2.91
N GLU A 234 -24.36 -9.83 -2.59
CA GLU A 234 -23.22 -10.18 -3.46
C GLU A 234 -22.48 -8.96 -4.00
N GLY A 235 -22.53 -7.84 -3.28
CA GLY A 235 -22.00 -6.56 -3.73
C GLY A 235 -20.97 -5.98 -2.78
N TYR A 236 -20.07 -5.18 -3.35
CA TYR A 236 -19.06 -4.39 -2.65
C TYR A 236 -19.70 -3.23 -1.87
N GLY A 237 -19.14 -2.92 -0.70
CA GLY A 237 -19.55 -1.77 0.10
C GLY A 237 -18.40 -1.22 0.93
N THR A 238 -18.56 0.04 1.33
CA THR A 238 -17.70 0.68 2.33
C THR A 238 -18.55 1.41 3.35
N ARG A 239 -18.10 1.42 4.60
CA ARG A 239 -18.73 2.24 5.64
C ARG A 239 -17.76 2.56 6.77
N THR A 240 -18.10 3.61 7.52
CA THR A 240 -17.41 3.96 8.75
C THR A 240 -18.30 3.67 9.94
N VAL A 241 -17.78 2.94 10.93
CA VAL A 241 -18.52 2.54 12.14
C VAL A 241 -17.66 2.73 13.40
N PRO A 242 -18.27 2.73 14.60
CA PRO A 242 -17.51 2.71 15.84
C PRO A 242 -16.55 1.53 15.90
N LYS A 243 -15.32 1.76 16.35
CA LYS A 243 -14.29 0.70 16.39
C LYS A 243 -14.61 -0.43 17.37
N ASN A 244 -15.53 -0.23 18.32
CA ASN A 244 -15.97 -1.26 19.25
C ASN A 244 -17.03 -2.21 18.66
N THR A 245 -17.43 -2.02 17.40
CA THR A 245 -18.33 -2.94 16.69
C THR A 245 -17.70 -4.30 16.37
N PHE A 246 -16.36 -4.38 16.34
CA PHE A 246 -15.64 -5.56 15.87
C PHE A 246 -14.50 -5.97 16.82
N LYS A 247 -14.12 -7.24 16.71
CA LYS A 247 -12.77 -7.73 17.06
C LYS A 247 -11.87 -7.56 15.82
N TYR A 248 -10.57 -7.45 16.02
CA TYR A 248 -9.61 -7.24 14.93
C TYR A 248 -8.57 -8.35 14.88
N ILE A 249 -8.53 -9.08 13.77
CA ILE A 249 -7.60 -10.17 13.51
C ILE A 249 -6.43 -9.63 12.68
N HIS A 250 -5.21 -9.83 13.18
CA HIS A 250 -3.97 -9.29 12.61
C HIS A 250 -3.20 -10.41 11.89
N ILE A 251 -3.52 -10.65 10.63
CA ILE A 251 -2.93 -11.75 9.83
C ILE A 251 -1.42 -11.58 9.65
N LYS A 252 -0.98 -10.33 9.47
CA LYS A 252 0.42 -9.92 9.41
C LYS A 252 0.60 -8.77 10.39
N ALA A 253 1.51 -8.94 11.34
CA ALA A 253 1.80 -7.98 12.40
C ALA A 253 2.93 -7.05 11.98
#